data_AF-A0AAF0R6U6-F1
#
_entry.id   AF-A0AAF0R6U6-F1
#
_cell.length_a   1.000
_cell.length_b   1.000
_cell.length_c   1.000
_cell.angle_alpha   90.00
_cell.angle_beta   90.00
_cell.angle_gamma   90.00
#
_symmetry.space_group_name_H-M   'P 1'
#
loop_
_entity.id
_entity.type
_entity.pdbx_description
1 polymer ?
#
loop_
_entity_poly.entity_id
_entity_poly.type
_entity_poly.pdbx_seq_one_letter_code
_entity_poly.pdbx_strand_id
1 'polypeptide(L)'
;MALKLTERGIHEADNPIEVSFREAFELLKSQLNPPFTLKVLTQEEYSNLNKAIIFGILSQPNLAEVHIKHLHAIIIDGYELFTCMLVKIVDELYVKLLDSVKIQLIWVTKEMLNVLAIGFDKLLVALLRQIVGGDFSEGNSWLCLEMVALFLANWDCLLEEEPLILNKGLYVFLRLLADHYRVPSNPMVDGLKRMEVVYCVRLLREQFLLCLKIGRDLIRLLQDLVHIPEFKAIWKDLLLNPRQFGVDGFRDISQIYHTKTPSSYFLLRVTPEMETKLRFLLTHVKLGSQKRYQVWFAKKFLGVPGSEVILIDIVRFICCSVHPSSEIMQPDILPRWAVIGWLLTSCRKSYVEANLKLALFYDWLFYDETTDNVMNIEPAILLMVNSIPNYIEVTRTLLEFLLIVVDNYDIERKEIVSKGVSTALSTLVKRGIVSSLDVLTRSDMIAPVHREMFGKLVLVMQGGQCICCHCKIFVHICDEKEQILIVCYSGLHEPSGEAESPYGKIDPEKFGDRVYRSSLPEKIQKKKRERFVVSETTMQNKKRRRIPGEESSVLNWREEEGGVYHRKLRKLGLLTSACSV
;
A
#
# COMPACT_ATOMS: atom_id res chain seq x y z
N MET A 1 25.85 -31.37 -2.12
CA MET A 1 24.76 -30.69 -1.37
C MET A 1 23.54 -30.67 -2.28
N ALA A 2 22.34 -31.00 -1.81
CA ALA A 2 21.14 -30.94 -2.66
C ALA A 2 20.87 -29.48 -3.08
N LEU A 3 20.52 -29.28 -4.36
CA LEU A 3 20.14 -27.96 -4.87
C LEU A 3 18.84 -27.50 -4.17
N LYS A 4 18.79 -26.22 -3.81
CA LYS A 4 17.66 -25.60 -3.12
C LYS A 4 17.43 -24.21 -3.68
N LEU A 5 16.18 -23.75 -3.63
CA LEU A 5 15.82 -22.40 -4.06
C LEU A 5 15.70 -21.44 -2.88
N THR A 6 15.26 -21.94 -1.72
CA THR A 6 15.01 -21.11 -0.54
C THR A 6 15.94 -21.38 0.64
N GLU A 7 16.16 -20.35 1.44
CA GLU A 7 16.64 -20.48 2.81
C GLU A 7 15.58 -21.15 3.68
N ARG A 8 15.98 -22.12 4.50
CA ARG A 8 15.08 -22.90 5.34
C ARG A 8 15.54 -22.87 6.79
N GLY A 9 14.64 -22.47 7.69
CA GLY A 9 14.87 -22.62 9.13
C GLY A 9 14.95 -24.08 9.57
N ILE A 10 15.60 -24.35 10.71
CA ILE A 10 15.80 -25.71 11.23
C ILE A 10 14.46 -26.45 11.47
N HIS A 11 13.42 -25.71 11.88
CA HIS A 11 12.09 -26.26 12.21
C HIS A 11 11.03 -25.96 11.14
N GLU A 12 11.45 -25.43 9.99
CA GLU A 12 10.52 -25.04 8.93
C GLU A 12 10.26 -26.20 7.99
N ALA A 13 8.98 -26.49 7.74
CA ALA A 13 8.56 -27.49 6.78
C ALA A 13 8.96 -27.08 5.35
N ASP A 14 9.19 -28.06 4.50
CA ASP A 14 9.47 -27.79 3.09
C ASP A 14 8.25 -27.13 2.42
N ASN A 15 8.50 -26.09 1.62
CA ASN A 15 7.44 -25.43 0.88
C ASN A 15 6.97 -26.36 -0.27
N PRO A 16 5.66 -26.63 -0.39
CA PRO A 16 5.13 -27.56 -1.39
C PRO A 16 5.44 -27.17 -2.83
N ILE A 17 5.56 -25.87 -3.12
CA ILE A 17 5.93 -25.37 -4.44
C ILE A 17 7.38 -25.75 -4.74
N GLU A 18 8.33 -25.37 -3.89
CA GLU A 18 9.73 -25.74 -4.13
C GLU A 18 9.91 -27.26 -4.23
N VAL A 19 9.23 -28.03 -3.39
CA VAL A 19 9.25 -29.51 -3.44
C VAL A 19 8.80 -30.00 -4.81
N SER A 20 7.64 -29.53 -5.31
CA SER A 20 7.13 -29.97 -6.60
C SER A 20 8.10 -29.68 -7.75
N PHE A 21 8.80 -28.54 -7.72
CA PHE A 21 9.77 -28.17 -8.75
C PHE A 21 11.05 -29.00 -8.64
N ARG A 22 11.54 -29.22 -7.42
CA ARG A 22 12.73 -30.04 -7.14
C ARG A 22 12.51 -31.50 -7.53
N GLU A 23 11.34 -32.06 -7.22
CA GLU A 23 10.99 -33.43 -7.59
C GLU A 23 10.91 -33.62 -9.10
N ALA A 24 10.29 -32.67 -9.81
CA ALA A 24 10.26 -32.68 -11.27
C ALA A 24 11.67 -32.61 -11.87
N PHE A 25 12.54 -31.76 -11.31
CA PHE A 25 13.93 -31.64 -11.74
C PHE A 25 14.74 -32.93 -11.55
N GLU A 26 14.67 -33.56 -10.37
CA GLU A 26 15.41 -34.80 -10.14
C GLU A 26 14.87 -35.96 -10.98
N LEU A 27 13.55 -36.02 -11.21
CA LEU A 27 12.92 -37.04 -12.07
C LEU A 27 13.34 -36.90 -13.54
N LEU A 28 13.43 -35.66 -14.04
CA LEU A 28 13.67 -35.37 -15.46
C LEU A 28 15.11 -35.00 -15.79
N LYS A 29 16.03 -35.11 -14.83
CA LYS A 29 17.45 -34.69 -14.96
C LYS A 29 18.16 -35.24 -16.20
N SER A 30 17.86 -36.48 -16.59
CA SER A 30 18.44 -37.11 -17.79
C SER A 30 17.94 -36.47 -19.10
N GLN A 31 16.76 -35.87 -19.08
CA GLN A 31 16.12 -35.22 -20.24
C GLN A 31 16.49 -33.73 -20.35
N LEU A 32 17.10 -33.13 -19.32
CA LEU A 32 17.48 -31.71 -19.30
C LEU A 32 18.82 -31.42 -19.99
N ASN A 33 19.50 -32.43 -20.53
CA ASN A 33 20.74 -32.27 -21.28
C ASN A 33 20.54 -32.64 -22.76
N PRO A 34 21.24 -31.99 -23.70
CA PRO A 34 21.20 -32.38 -25.10
C PRO A 34 21.65 -33.84 -25.32
N PRO A 35 21.10 -34.55 -26.31
CA PRO A 35 20.06 -34.09 -27.23
C PRO A 35 18.66 -34.09 -26.61
N PHE A 36 17.90 -33.01 -26.82
CA PHE A 36 16.53 -32.90 -26.30
C PHE A 36 15.57 -33.79 -27.11
N THR A 37 14.64 -34.43 -26.41
CA THR A 37 13.65 -35.31 -27.05
C THR A 37 12.48 -34.46 -27.57
N LEU A 38 12.35 -34.31 -28.88
CA LEU A 38 11.28 -33.55 -29.54
C LEU A 38 9.98 -34.36 -29.70
N LYS A 39 9.63 -35.18 -28.71
CA LYS A 39 8.36 -35.93 -28.74
C LYS A 39 7.20 -34.99 -28.43
N VAL A 40 6.01 -35.28 -28.96
CA VAL A 40 4.79 -34.61 -28.53
C VAL A 40 4.56 -34.93 -27.06
N LEU A 41 4.54 -33.89 -26.22
CA LEU A 41 4.36 -34.01 -24.79
C LEU A 41 2.86 -34.02 -24.45
N THR A 42 2.48 -34.87 -23.53
CA THR A 42 1.18 -34.73 -22.85
C THR A 42 1.18 -33.48 -21.97
N GLN A 43 0.00 -33.01 -21.56
CA GLN A 43 -0.11 -31.81 -20.70
C GLN A 43 0.65 -31.98 -19.36
N GLU A 44 0.62 -33.18 -18.78
CA GLU A 44 1.32 -33.48 -17.53
C GLU A 44 2.84 -33.50 -17.73
N GLU A 45 3.32 -34.13 -18.80
CA GLU A 45 4.75 -34.13 -19.16
C GLU A 45 5.25 -32.71 -19.43
N TYR A 46 4.48 -31.90 -20.16
CA TYR A 46 4.80 -30.50 -20.44
C TYR A 46 4.91 -29.69 -19.14
N SER A 47 3.94 -29.84 -18.23
CA SER A 47 3.96 -29.17 -16.93
C SER A 47 5.15 -29.57 -16.07
N ASN A 48 5.45 -30.86 -15.96
CA ASN A 48 6.59 -31.34 -15.18
C ASN A 48 7.92 -30.93 -15.81
N LEU A 49 8.03 -30.93 -17.13
CA LEU A 49 9.24 -30.46 -17.82
C LEU A 49 9.46 -28.96 -17.62
N ASN A 50 8.41 -28.13 -17.66
CA ASN A 50 8.50 -26.70 -17.34
C ASN A 50 8.99 -26.49 -15.89
N LYS A 51 8.44 -27.20 -14.90
CA LYS A 51 8.91 -27.15 -13.51
C LYS A 51 10.40 -27.51 -13.38
N ALA A 52 10.81 -28.58 -14.06
CA ALA A 52 12.20 -29.05 -14.06
C ALA A 52 13.13 -28.01 -14.69
N ILE A 53 12.76 -27.43 -15.83
CA ILE A 53 13.53 -26.37 -16.50
C ILE A 53 13.63 -25.13 -15.61
N ILE A 54 12.53 -24.68 -15.00
CA ILE A 54 12.55 -23.52 -14.07
C ILE A 54 13.52 -23.79 -12.92
N PHE A 55 13.40 -24.94 -12.26
CA PHE A 55 14.31 -25.29 -11.17
C PHE A 55 15.76 -25.34 -11.63
N GLY A 56 16.03 -25.90 -12.82
CA GLY A 56 17.35 -25.94 -13.43
C GLY A 56 17.92 -24.54 -13.68
N ILE A 57 17.15 -23.64 -14.29
CA ILE A 57 17.55 -22.24 -14.54
C ILE A 57 17.86 -21.51 -13.23
N LEU A 58 17.01 -21.69 -12.22
CA LEU A 58 17.13 -20.97 -10.95
C LEU A 58 18.25 -21.51 -10.05
N SER A 59 18.56 -22.80 -10.13
CA SER A 59 19.55 -23.47 -9.25
C SER A 59 20.91 -23.73 -9.91
N GLN A 60 21.01 -23.70 -11.23
CA GLN A 60 22.24 -23.99 -11.98
C GLN A 60 22.57 -22.88 -13.00
N PRO A 61 23.10 -21.72 -12.56
CA PRO A 61 23.40 -20.58 -13.43
C PRO A 61 24.26 -20.95 -14.65
N ASN A 62 25.22 -21.86 -14.48
CA ASN A 62 26.11 -22.32 -15.53
C ASN A 62 25.44 -23.15 -16.63
N LEU A 63 24.21 -23.63 -16.41
CA LEU A 63 23.42 -24.40 -17.37
C LEU A 63 22.15 -23.64 -17.82
N ALA A 64 21.95 -22.41 -17.35
CA ALA A 64 20.72 -21.66 -17.62
C ALA A 64 20.46 -21.48 -19.13
N GLU A 65 21.50 -21.23 -19.93
CA GLU A 65 21.38 -21.14 -21.39
C GLU A 65 20.98 -22.47 -22.05
N VAL A 66 21.36 -23.61 -21.48
CA VAL A 66 20.97 -24.93 -21.99
C VAL A 66 19.50 -25.16 -21.69
N HIS A 67 19.08 -24.86 -20.46
CA HIS A 67 17.69 -25.00 -20.02
C HIS A 67 16.73 -24.05 -20.77
N ILE A 68 17.13 -22.81 -21.06
CA ILE A 68 16.28 -21.89 -21.85
C ILE A 68 16.15 -22.35 -23.31
N LYS A 69 17.22 -22.87 -23.92
CA LYS A 69 17.16 -23.49 -25.26
C LYS A 69 16.22 -24.68 -25.28
N HIS A 70 16.19 -25.48 -24.21
CA HIS A 70 15.23 -26.57 -24.08
C HIS A 70 13.80 -26.04 -24.01
N LEU A 71 13.55 -25.00 -23.20
CA LEU A 71 12.22 -24.36 -23.12
C LEU A 71 11.73 -23.90 -24.50
N HIS A 72 12.58 -23.20 -25.25
CA HIS A 72 12.24 -22.72 -26.58
C HIS A 72 11.95 -23.86 -27.57
N ALA A 73 12.58 -25.02 -27.40
CA ALA A 73 12.35 -26.18 -28.28
C ALA A 73 11.03 -26.90 -28.01
N ILE A 74 10.45 -26.78 -26.80
CA ILE A 74 9.24 -27.50 -26.40
C ILE A 74 7.98 -26.62 -26.35
N ILE A 75 8.12 -25.33 -26.61
CA ILE A 75 7.09 -24.34 -26.34
C ILE A 75 5.85 -24.53 -27.22
N ILE A 76 4.66 -24.55 -26.60
CA ILE A 76 3.37 -24.71 -27.31
C ILE A 76 2.29 -23.70 -26.90
N ASP A 77 2.49 -22.97 -25.81
CA ASP A 77 1.51 -22.06 -25.19
C ASP A 77 2.00 -20.61 -25.08
N GLY A 78 2.97 -20.23 -25.92
CA GLY A 78 3.55 -18.88 -25.86
C GLY A 78 4.19 -18.55 -24.51
N TYR A 79 4.72 -19.56 -23.80
CA TYR A 79 5.35 -19.46 -22.47
C TYR A 79 4.38 -19.13 -21.32
N GLU A 80 3.06 -19.23 -21.53
CA GLU A 80 2.07 -18.89 -20.52
C GLU A 80 2.23 -19.71 -19.23
N LEU A 81 2.35 -21.04 -19.33
CA LEU A 81 2.50 -21.90 -18.15
C LEU A 81 3.81 -21.60 -17.41
N PHE A 82 4.90 -21.42 -18.15
CA PHE A 82 6.22 -21.11 -17.59
C PHE A 82 6.20 -19.79 -16.83
N THR A 83 5.62 -18.75 -17.43
CA THR A 83 5.52 -17.42 -16.83
C THR A 83 4.60 -17.43 -15.62
N CYS A 84 3.47 -18.14 -15.68
CA CYS A 84 2.57 -18.33 -14.53
C CYS A 84 3.28 -19.02 -13.36
N MET A 85 4.13 -20.01 -13.63
CA MET A 85 4.94 -20.69 -12.61
C MET A 85 5.98 -19.75 -11.99
N LEU A 86 6.63 -18.90 -12.79
CA LEU A 86 7.55 -17.87 -12.27
C LEU A 86 6.83 -16.86 -11.38
N VAL A 87 5.65 -16.38 -11.78
CA VAL A 87 4.80 -15.48 -10.96
C VAL A 87 4.51 -16.12 -9.59
N LYS A 88 4.12 -17.41 -9.55
CA LYS A 88 3.90 -18.13 -8.29
C LYS A 88 5.15 -18.20 -7.42
N ILE A 89 6.32 -18.44 -8.00
CA ILE A 89 7.60 -18.42 -7.28
C ILE A 89 7.86 -17.03 -6.67
N VAL A 90 7.63 -15.96 -7.44
CA VAL A 90 7.80 -14.59 -6.94
C VAL A 90 6.83 -14.29 -5.80
N ASP A 91 5.53 -14.55 -6.00
CA ASP A 91 4.53 -14.18 -5.02
C ASP A 91 4.64 -14.97 -3.70
N GLU A 92 5.06 -16.23 -3.76
CA GLU A 92 5.05 -17.12 -2.59
C GLU A 92 6.43 -17.37 -1.97
N LEU A 93 7.51 -17.32 -2.75
CA LEU A 93 8.84 -17.74 -2.30
C LEU A 93 9.86 -16.59 -2.22
N TYR A 94 9.63 -15.44 -2.86
CA TYR A 94 10.66 -14.43 -3.10
C TYR A 94 11.46 -14.02 -1.85
N VAL A 95 10.77 -13.75 -0.74
CA VAL A 95 11.39 -13.33 0.54
C VAL A 95 12.42 -14.33 1.05
N LYS A 96 12.25 -15.62 0.71
CA LYS A 96 13.14 -16.70 1.16
C LYS A 96 14.10 -17.19 0.08
N LEU A 97 14.01 -16.69 -1.15
CA LEU A 97 14.91 -17.12 -2.21
C LEU A 97 16.36 -16.78 -1.84
N LEU A 98 17.27 -17.69 -2.16
CA LEU A 98 18.71 -17.43 -2.10
C LEU A 98 19.08 -16.30 -3.07
N ASP A 99 20.12 -15.54 -2.77
CA ASP A 99 20.49 -14.38 -3.60
C ASP A 99 20.92 -14.80 -5.02
N SER A 100 21.60 -15.94 -5.18
CA SER A 100 21.90 -16.50 -6.51
C SER A 100 20.63 -16.82 -7.31
N VAL A 101 19.57 -17.26 -6.63
CA VAL A 101 18.28 -17.59 -7.24
C VAL A 101 17.54 -16.33 -7.64
N LYS A 102 17.58 -15.27 -6.82
CA LYS A 102 17.02 -13.95 -7.18
C LYS A 102 17.70 -13.38 -8.43
N ILE A 103 19.02 -13.50 -8.54
CA ILE A 103 19.77 -13.07 -9.74
C ILE A 103 19.29 -13.85 -10.97
N GLN A 104 19.18 -15.18 -10.88
CA GLN A 104 18.67 -16.01 -11.98
C GLN A 104 17.21 -15.72 -12.33
N LEU A 105 16.39 -15.37 -11.34
CA LEU A 105 15.00 -14.97 -11.53
C LEU A 105 14.89 -13.67 -12.35
N ILE A 106 15.74 -12.68 -12.07
CA ILE A 106 15.81 -11.46 -12.89
C ILE A 106 16.33 -11.78 -14.30
N TRP A 107 17.32 -12.65 -14.42
CA TRP A 107 17.82 -13.10 -15.72
C TRP A 107 16.73 -13.75 -16.58
N VAL A 108 16.01 -14.74 -16.04
CA VAL A 108 14.95 -15.42 -16.81
C VAL A 108 13.75 -14.51 -17.07
N THR A 109 13.51 -13.50 -16.23
CA THR A 109 12.51 -12.47 -16.50
C THR A 109 12.88 -11.65 -17.74
N LYS A 110 14.16 -11.30 -17.92
CA LYS A 110 14.65 -10.63 -19.13
C LYS A 110 14.46 -11.52 -20.36
N GLU A 111 14.71 -12.82 -20.25
CA GLU A 111 14.44 -13.78 -21.35
C GLU A 111 12.94 -13.84 -21.71
N MET A 112 12.05 -13.90 -20.73
CA MET A 112 10.59 -13.91 -20.97
C MET A 112 10.10 -12.61 -21.61
N LEU A 113 10.69 -11.47 -21.27
CA LEU A 113 10.42 -10.20 -21.94
C LEU A 113 10.92 -10.22 -23.39
N ASN A 114 12.14 -10.71 -23.65
CA ASN A 114 12.74 -10.74 -24.99
C ASN A 114 11.90 -11.55 -26.00
N VAL A 115 11.22 -12.59 -25.52
CA VAL A 115 10.33 -13.43 -26.35
C VAL A 115 8.86 -13.02 -26.30
N LEU A 116 8.54 -11.91 -25.61
CA LEU A 116 7.16 -11.43 -25.37
C LEU A 116 6.23 -12.54 -24.84
N ALA A 117 6.74 -13.30 -23.87
CA ALA A 117 6.03 -14.42 -23.24
C ALA A 117 4.65 -13.99 -22.72
N ILE A 118 3.61 -14.79 -22.96
CA ILE A 118 2.26 -14.48 -22.46
C ILE A 118 2.30 -14.36 -20.93
N GLY A 119 1.92 -13.19 -20.43
CA GLY A 119 1.92 -12.86 -18.99
C GLY A 119 3.24 -12.29 -18.45
N PHE A 120 4.20 -11.89 -19.30
CA PHE A 120 5.44 -11.25 -18.83
C PHE A 120 5.15 -9.98 -18.01
N ASP A 121 4.10 -9.23 -18.36
CA ASP A 121 3.62 -8.06 -17.62
C ASP A 121 3.24 -8.40 -16.17
N LYS A 122 2.58 -9.54 -15.95
CA LYS A 122 2.20 -10.05 -14.63
C LYS A 122 3.44 -10.42 -13.81
N LEU A 123 4.46 -10.99 -14.45
CA LEU A 123 5.75 -11.28 -13.81
C LEU A 123 6.47 -10.00 -13.38
N LEU A 124 6.49 -8.97 -14.23
CA LEU A 124 7.04 -7.66 -13.87
C LEU A 124 6.25 -7.01 -12.72
N VAL A 125 4.92 -7.10 -12.72
CA VAL A 125 4.09 -6.65 -11.58
C VAL A 125 4.42 -7.42 -10.31
N ALA A 126 4.54 -8.74 -10.37
CA ALA A 126 4.86 -9.56 -9.21
C ALA A 126 6.20 -9.14 -8.59
N LEU A 127 7.22 -8.87 -9.42
CA LEU A 127 8.52 -8.36 -8.98
C LEU A 127 8.43 -6.95 -8.39
N LEU A 128 7.71 -6.02 -9.03
CA LEU A 128 7.50 -4.66 -8.49
C LEU A 128 6.86 -4.71 -7.09
N ARG A 129 5.93 -5.65 -6.86
CA ARG A 129 5.26 -5.84 -5.56
C ARG A 129 6.19 -6.36 -4.45
N GLN A 130 7.37 -6.88 -4.79
CA GLN A 130 8.37 -7.29 -3.81
C GLN A 130 9.22 -6.11 -3.30
N ILE A 131 9.18 -4.94 -3.96
CA ILE A 131 9.95 -3.76 -3.54
C ILE A 131 9.20 -3.00 -2.43
N VAL A 132 9.69 -3.13 -1.21
CA VAL A 132 9.07 -2.61 0.01
C VAL A 132 9.45 -1.15 0.25
N GLY A 133 8.46 -0.28 0.50
CA GLY A 133 8.70 1.11 0.90
C GLY A 133 9.27 1.21 2.32
N GLY A 134 10.24 2.11 2.52
CA GLY A 134 10.92 2.28 3.80
C GLY A 134 11.87 1.14 4.20
N ASP A 135 12.11 0.16 3.32
CA ASP A 135 13.15 -0.85 3.48
C ASP A 135 14.38 -0.45 2.65
N PHE A 136 15.49 -0.16 3.34
CA PHE A 136 16.75 0.28 2.73
C PHE A 136 17.82 -0.80 2.75
N SER A 137 17.42 -2.07 2.92
CA SER A 137 18.35 -3.19 2.78
C SER A 137 18.94 -3.26 1.37
N GLU A 138 20.12 -3.86 1.26
CA GLU A 138 20.81 -4.04 -0.02
C GLU A 138 19.95 -4.84 -1.01
N GLY A 139 19.28 -5.91 -0.55
CA GLY A 139 18.41 -6.73 -1.39
C GLY A 139 17.19 -5.98 -1.94
N ASN A 140 16.53 -5.14 -1.13
CA ASN A 140 15.39 -4.34 -1.59
C ASN A 140 15.82 -3.26 -2.60
N SER A 141 16.94 -2.59 -2.30
CA SER A 141 17.51 -1.56 -3.17
C SER A 141 18.02 -2.15 -4.49
N TRP A 142 18.64 -3.33 -4.45
CA TRP A 142 19.10 -4.07 -5.63
C TRP A 142 17.94 -4.45 -6.54
N LEU A 143 16.84 -5.00 -5.99
CA LEU A 143 15.66 -5.32 -6.80
C LEU A 143 15.09 -4.04 -7.46
N CYS A 144 15.00 -2.94 -6.71
CA CYS A 144 14.54 -1.67 -7.26
C CYS A 144 15.41 -1.23 -8.45
N LEU A 145 16.74 -1.32 -8.30
CA LEU A 145 17.70 -0.99 -9.34
C LEU A 145 17.54 -1.88 -10.58
N GLU A 146 17.44 -3.20 -10.41
CA GLU A 146 17.23 -4.13 -11.52
C GLU A 146 15.93 -3.85 -12.26
N MET A 147 14.85 -3.55 -11.55
CA MET A 147 13.55 -3.27 -12.17
C MET A 147 13.54 -1.96 -12.95
N VAL A 148 14.09 -0.88 -12.39
CA VAL A 148 14.16 0.40 -13.12
C VAL A 148 15.12 0.30 -14.32
N ALA A 149 16.23 -0.41 -14.18
CA ALA A 149 17.16 -0.67 -15.28
C ALA A 149 16.51 -1.49 -16.40
N LEU A 150 15.77 -2.55 -16.05
CA LEU A 150 15.05 -3.39 -17.01
C LEU A 150 14.01 -2.58 -17.78
N PHE A 151 13.28 -1.68 -17.11
CA PHE A 151 12.26 -0.86 -17.76
C PHE A 151 12.88 0.21 -18.67
N LEU A 152 13.98 0.84 -18.26
CA LEU A 152 14.71 1.80 -19.09
C LEU A 152 15.34 1.14 -20.32
N ALA A 153 15.92 -0.05 -20.16
CA ALA A 153 16.59 -0.77 -21.24
C ALA A 153 15.61 -1.29 -22.31
N ASN A 154 14.36 -1.57 -21.93
CA ASN A 154 13.33 -2.12 -22.82
C ASN A 154 12.19 -1.13 -23.08
N TRP A 155 12.45 0.17 -22.95
CA TRP A 155 11.41 1.20 -22.95
C TRP A 155 10.50 1.15 -24.17
N ASP A 156 11.07 1.12 -25.38
CA ASP A 156 10.28 1.21 -26.62
C ASP A 156 9.40 -0.03 -26.80
N CYS A 157 9.97 -1.22 -26.53
CA CYS A 157 9.24 -2.49 -26.53
C CYS A 157 8.08 -2.49 -25.52
N LEU A 158 8.34 -2.06 -24.27
CA LEU A 158 7.30 -2.00 -23.24
C LEU A 158 6.22 -0.96 -23.55
N LEU A 159 6.59 0.14 -24.21
CA LEU A 159 5.63 1.18 -24.60
C LEU A 159 4.70 0.72 -25.73
N GLU A 160 5.22 -0.09 -26.66
CA GLU A 160 4.46 -0.64 -27.79
C GLU A 160 3.55 -1.80 -27.35
N GLU A 161 4.12 -2.79 -26.65
CA GLU A 161 3.43 -4.05 -26.33
C GLU A 161 2.54 -3.93 -25.09
N GLU A 162 3.07 -3.38 -23.98
CA GLU A 162 2.38 -3.37 -22.67
C GLU A 162 2.54 -2.04 -21.91
N PRO A 163 2.10 -0.89 -22.45
CA PRO A 163 2.39 0.44 -21.88
C PRO A 163 1.91 0.62 -20.43
N LEU A 164 0.89 -0.13 -20.00
CA LEU A 164 0.41 -0.08 -18.62
C LEU A 164 1.46 -0.57 -17.62
N ILE A 165 2.43 -1.41 -18.00
CA ILE A 165 3.50 -1.81 -17.08
C ILE A 165 4.42 -0.65 -16.75
N LEU A 166 4.72 0.22 -17.73
CA LEU A 166 5.48 1.44 -17.50
C LEU A 166 4.73 2.38 -16.55
N ASN A 167 3.41 2.47 -16.73
CA ASN A 167 2.57 3.26 -15.85
C ASN A 167 2.53 2.73 -14.40
N LYS A 168 2.44 1.40 -14.21
CA LYS A 168 2.56 0.76 -12.89
C LYS A 168 3.96 0.99 -12.27
N GLY A 169 5.01 0.95 -13.10
CA GLY A 169 6.36 1.32 -12.71
C GLY A 169 6.44 2.75 -12.19
N LEU A 170 5.82 3.71 -12.87
CA LEU A 170 5.78 5.12 -12.43
C LEU A 170 5.16 5.24 -11.04
N TYR A 171 4.01 4.60 -10.81
CA TYR A 171 3.36 4.60 -9.49
C TYR A 171 4.28 4.08 -8.39
N VAL A 172 5.04 3.02 -8.67
CA VAL A 172 5.99 2.41 -7.73
C VAL A 172 7.21 3.31 -7.49
N PHE A 173 7.87 3.77 -8.55
CA PHE A 173 9.12 4.53 -8.43
C PHE A 173 8.91 5.94 -7.88
N LEU A 174 7.81 6.63 -8.20
CA LEU A 174 7.49 7.91 -7.54
C LEU A 174 7.39 7.74 -6.02
N ARG A 175 6.74 6.66 -5.57
CA ARG A 175 6.58 6.37 -4.14
C ARG A 175 7.90 6.00 -3.47
N LEU A 176 8.72 5.16 -4.10
CA LEU A 176 10.01 4.71 -3.56
C LEU A 176 11.04 5.84 -3.53
N LEU A 177 11.06 6.69 -4.57
CA LEU A 177 11.98 7.82 -4.66
C LEU A 177 11.85 8.76 -3.46
N ALA A 178 10.62 9.00 -2.99
CA ALA A 178 10.37 9.80 -1.79
C ALA A 178 11.01 9.20 -0.52
N ASP A 179 11.16 7.88 -0.46
CA ASP A 179 11.86 7.21 0.65
C ASP A 179 13.38 7.26 0.46
N HIS A 180 13.89 7.06 -0.75
CA HIS A 180 15.34 7.09 -1.02
C HIS A 180 15.96 8.46 -0.74
N TYR A 181 15.23 9.56 -0.97
CA TYR A 181 15.68 10.91 -0.61
C TYR A 181 15.69 11.19 0.90
N ARG A 182 15.10 10.32 1.73
CA ARG A 182 15.17 10.41 3.20
C ARG A 182 16.40 9.70 3.78
N VAL A 183 17.17 8.98 2.97
CA VAL A 183 18.37 8.23 3.36
C VAL A 183 19.62 9.07 3.08
N PRO A 184 20.66 9.00 3.94
CA PRO A 184 21.94 9.64 3.66
C PRO A 184 22.50 9.25 2.28
N SER A 185 23.09 10.22 1.60
CA SER A 185 23.74 10.01 0.30
C SER A 185 24.79 8.92 0.37
N ASN A 186 24.77 8.01 -0.60
CA ASN A 186 25.87 7.12 -0.90
C ASN A 186 25.84 6.77 -2.40
N PRO A 187 26.97 6.35 -3.00
CA PRO A 187 27.05 6.17 -4.45
C PRO A 187 26.00 5.21 -5.04
N MET A 188 25.65 4.15 -4.30
CA MET A 188 24.66 3.16 -4.74
C MET A 188 23.25 3.77 -4.76
N VAL A 189 22.84 4.39 -3.66
CA VAL A 189 21.53 5.05 -3.52
C VAL A 189 21.42 6.23 -4.48
N ASP A 190 22.49 6.98 -4.70
CA ASP A 190 22.49 8.12 -5.62
C ASP A 190 22.47 7.67 -7.09
N GLY A 191 23.06 6.51 -7.40
CA GLY A 191 22.86 5.82 -8.68
C GLY A 191 21.39 5.45 -8.90
N LEU A 192 20.77 4.80 -7.91
CA LEU A 192 19.37 4.39 -7.95
C LEU A 192 18.41 5.58 -8.11
N LYS A 193 18.55 6.62 -7.27
CA LYS A 193 17.77 7.86 -7.36
C LYS A 193 17.80 8.46 -8.75
N ARG A 194 18.98 8.53 -9.37
CA ARG A 194 19.11 9.08 -10.74
C ARG A 194 18.34 8.26 -11.76
N MET A 195 18.39 6.93 -11.69
CA MET A 195 17.65 6.07 -12.62
C MET A 195 16.14 6.19 -12.41
N GLU A 196 15.67 6.23 -11.16
CA GLU A 196 14.26 6.47 -10.83
C GLU A 196 13.78 7.83 -11.33
N VAL A 197 14.55 8.90 -11.12
CA VAL A 197 14.25 10.26 -11.63
C VAL A 197 14.14 10.23 -13.15
N VAL A 198 15.14 9.68 -13.85
CA VAL A 198 15.14 9.59 -15.32
C VAL A 198 13.91 8.86 -15.82
N TYR A 199 13.59 7.70 -15.23
CA TYR A 199 12.41 6.92 -15.58
C TYR A 199 11.10 7.70 -15.39
N CYS A 200 10.91 8.27 -14.20
CA CYS A 200 9.67 8.96 -13.85
C CYS A 200 9.46 10.22 -14.69
N VAL A 201 10.51 11.03 -14.83
CA VAL A 201 10.47 12.28 -15.60
C VAL A 201 10.21 11.98 -17.07
N ARG A 202 10.85 10.95 -17.64
CA ARG A 202 10.62 10.53 -19.03
C ARG A 202 9.15 10.20 -19.26
N LEU A 203 8.54 9.38 -18.39
CA LEU A 203 7.12 9.01 -18.56
C LEU A 203 6.19 10.21 -18.40
N LEU A 204 6.45 11.07 -17.41
CA LEU A 204 5.65 12.28 -17.15
C LEU A 204 5.75 13.32 -18.26
N ARG A 205 6.90 13.43 -18.93
CA ARG A 205 7.13 14.41 -20.00
C ARG A 205 6.78 13.90 -21.39
N GLU A 206 7.08 12.63 -21.68
CA GLU A 206 6.90 12.06 -23.03
C GLU A 206 5.57 11.31 -23.17
N GLN A 207 5.03 10.74 -22.09
CA GLN A 207 3.86 9.85 -22.11
C GLN A 207 2.81 10.26 -21.06
N PHE A 208 2.51 11.57 -20.97
CA PHE A 208 1.63 12.09 -19.92
C PHE A 208 0.20 11.54 -19.98
N LEU A 209 -0.35 11.30 -21.18
CA LEU A 209 -1.68 10.69 -21.34
C LEU A 209 -1.77 9.32 -20.67
N LEU A 210 -0.68 8.53 -20.73
CA LEU A 210 -0.58 7.27 -20.03
C LEU A 210 -0.55 7.50 -18.50
N CYS A 211 0.21 8.50 -18.03
CA CYS A 211 0.29 8.89 -16.61
C CYS A 211 -1.09 9.20 -16.01
N LEU A 212 -1.98 9.85 -16.77
CA LEU A 212 -3.34 10.18 -16.32
C LEU A 212 -4.17 8.95 -15.92
N LYS A 213 -3.86 7.75 -16.42
CA LYS A 213 -4.54 6.50 -16.03
C LYS A 213 -4.33 6.09 -14.57
N ILE A 214 -3.35 6.68 -13.88
CA ILE A 214 -3.17 6.52 -12.42
C ILE A 214 -4.30 7.22 -11.67
N GLY A 215 -4.80 8.35 -12.15
CA GLY A 215 -5.79 9.17 -11.45
C GLY A 215 -5.21 9.97 -10.28
N ARG A 216 -6.06 10.34 -9.33
CA ARG A 216 -5.78 11.31 -8.26
C ARG A 216 -4.57 10.98 -7.38
N ASP A 217 -4.23 9.71 -7.19
CA ASP A 217 -3.03 9.34 -6.42
C ASP A 217 -1.72 9.73 -7.12
N LEU A 218 -1.72 10.01 -8.44
CA LEU A 218 -0.54 10.58 -9.10
C LEU A 218 -0.12 11.89 -8.45
N ILE A 219 -1.08 12.76 -8.13
CA ILE A 219 -0.82 14.03 -7.44
C ILE A 219 -0.26 13.79 -6.04
N ARG A 220 -0.86 12.84 -5.30
CA ARG A 220 -0.39 12.47 -3.95
C ARG A 220 1.06 11.99 -3.95
N LEU A 221 1.49 11.30 -5.01
CA LEU A 221 2.87 10.83 -5.13
C LEU A 221 3.83 11.96 -5.56
N LEU A 222 3.40 12.81 -6.50
CA LEU A 222 4.20 13.93 -6.98
C LEU A 222 4.45 15.00 -5.90
N GLN A 223 3.48 15.25 -5.02
CA GLN A 223 3.62 16.25 -3.96
C GLN A 223 4.81 15.95 -3.03
N ASP A 224 5.10 14.66 -2.79
CA ASP A 224 6.21 14.22 -1.92
C ASP A 224 7.58 14.47 -2.58
N LEU A 225 7.62 14.76 -3.88
CA LEU A 225 8.83 14.92 -4.69
C LEU A 225 9.10 16.37 -5.13
N VAL A 226 8.24 17.33 -4.76
CA VAL A 226 8.35 18.74 -5.20
C VAL A 226 9.70 19.40 -4.82
N HIS A 227 10.38 18.89 -3.81
CA HIS A 227 11.71 19.35 -3.41
C HIS A 227 12.83 18.95 -4.39
N ILE A 228 12.58 18.02 -5.31
CA ILE A 228 13.52 17.57 -6.33
C ILE A 228 13.35 18.45 -7.58
N PRO A 229 14.43 19.05 -8.14
CA PRO A 229 14.32 20.05 -9.21
C PRO A 229 13.48 19.65 -10.42
N GLU A 230 13.63 18.42 -10.90
CA GLU A 230 12.91 17.90 -12.07
C GLU A 230 11.41 17.81 -11.81
N PHE A 231 11.02 17.38 -10.61
CA PHE A 231 9.62 17.29 -10.19
C PHE A 231 9.04 18.65 -9.84
N LYS A 232 9.84 19.58 -9.29
CA LYS A 232 9.45 20.99 -9.12
C LYS A 232 9.07 21.62 -10.46
N ALA A 233 9.83 21.34 -11.51
CA ALA A 233 9.52 21.80 -12.87
C ALA A 233 8.22 21.18 -13.40
N ILE A 234 8.01 19.87 -13.21
CA ILE A 234 6.75 19.19 -13.57
C ILE A 234 5.56 19.81 -12.84
N TRP A 235 5.71 20.08 -11.54
CA TRP A 235 4.67 20.69 -10.72
C TRP A 235 4.31 22.10 -11.19
N LYS A 236 5.32 22.90 -11.54
CA LYS A 236 5.13 24.23 -12.14
C LYS A 236 4.32 24.14 -13.43
N ASP A 237 4.63 23.18 -14.30
CA ASP A 237 3.91 23.01 -15.56
C ASP A 237 2.49 22.47 -15.35
N LEU A 238 2.25 21.59 -14.38
CA LEU A 238 0.90 21.11 -14.04
C LEU A 238 -0.03 22.25 -13.63
N LEU A 239 0.49 23.22 -12.88
CA LEU A 239 -0.30 24.35 -12.35
C LEU A 239 -0.39 25.50 -13.35
N LEU A 240 0.71 25.85 -14.02
CA LEU A 240 0.81 27.09 -14.79
C LEU A 240 0.82 26.87 -16.31
N ASN A 241 1.31 25.73 -16.79
CA ASN A 241 1.52 25.47 -18.22
C ASN A 241 1.06 24.06 -18.67
N PRO A 242 -0.18 23.62 -18.40
CA PRO A 242 -0.60 22.23 -18.64
C PRO A 242 -0.50 21.77 -20.10
N ARG A 243 -0.47 22.72 -21.05
CA ARG A 243 -0.23 22.43 -22.48
C ARG A 243 1.15 21.83 -22.77
N GLN A 244 2.14 22.02 -21.89
CA GLN A 244 3.49 21.43 -22.04
C GLN A 244 3.48 19.91 -22.03
N PHE A 245 2.43 19.28 -21.50
CA PHE A 245 2.30 17.83 -21.49
C PHE A 245 1.78 17.23 -22.81
N GLY A 246 1.39 18.08 -23.79
CA GLY A 246 1.00 17.62 -25.12
C GLY A 246 -0.28 16.77 -25.17
N VAL A 247 -1.11 16.81 -24.12
CA VAL A 247 -2.38 16.06 -24.05
C VAL A 247 -3.55 16.96 -24.40
N ASP A 248 -4.25 16.61 -25.48
CA ASP A 248 -5.45 17.34 -25.92
C ASP A 248 -6.52 17.33 -24.83
N GLY A 249 -7.05 18.52 -24.54
CA GLY A 249 -8.09 18.69 -23.51
C GLY A 249 -7.58 18.73 -22.08
N PHE A 250 -6.31 18.45 -21.81
CA PHE A 250 -5.71 18.67 -20.48
C PHE A 250 -5.43 20.16 -20.26
N ARG A 251 -6.14 20.76 -19.31
CA ARG A 251 -6.13 22.21 -19.05
C ARG A 251 -5.90 22.57 -17.60
N ASP A 252 -6.14 21.65 -16.68
CA ASP A 252 -6.02 21.92 -15.26
C ASP A 252 -5.86 20.64 -14.44
N ILE A 253 -5.10 20.72 -13.36
CA ILE A 253 -4.86 19.61 -12.42
C ILE A 253 -6.15 19.04 -11.82
N SER A 254 -7.23 19.83 -11.74
CA SER A 254 -8.55 19.34 -11.29
C SER A 254 -9.09 18.18 -12.11
N GLN A 255 -8.72 18.06 -13.39
CA GLN A 255 -9.13 16.91 -14.21
C GLN A 255 -8.55 15.59 -13.66
N ILE A 256 -7.37 15.64 -13.04
CA ILE A 256 -6.73 14.49 -12.38
C ILE A 256 -7.42 14.18 -11.05
N TYR A 257 -7.80 15.21 -10.29
CA TYR A 257 -8.53 15.05 -9.02
C TYR A 257 -9.82 14.23 -9.17
N HIS A 258 -10.59 14.50 -10.22
CA HIS A 258 -11.84 13.78 -10.48
C HIS A 258 -11.63 12.34 -10.98
N THR A 259 -10.43 12.01 -11.46
CA THR A 259 -10.13 10.65 -11.95
C THR A 259 -9.77 9.75 -10.78
N LYS A 260 -10.65 8.79 -10.46
CA LYS A 260 -10.40 7.79 -9.42
C LYS A 260 -9.21 6.90 -9.77
N THR A 261 -8.34 6.66 -8.80
CA THR A 261 -7.25 5.68 -8.92
C THR A 261 -7.80 4.25 -8.96
N PRO A 262 -7.50 3.45 -10.00
CA PRO A 262 -7.89 2.04 -10.04
C PRO A 262 -7.27 1.23 -8.88
N SER A 263 -8.04 0.27 -8.34
CA SER A 263 -7.64 -0.48 -7.13
C SER A 263 -6.35 -1.31 -7.30
N SER A 264 -6.01 -1.66 -8.55
CA SER A 264 -4.80 -2.38 -8.90
C SER A 264 -3.51 -1.64 -8.55
N TYR A 265 -3.50 -0.30 -8.53
CA TYR A 265 -2.30 0.47 -8.17
C TYR A 265 -1.96 0.34 -6.68
N PHE A 266 -2.96 0.22 -5.80
CA PHE A 266 -2.70 0.05 -4.36
C PHE A 266 -2.09 -1.30 -4.02
N LEU A 267 -2.33 -2.33 -4.86
CA LEU A 267 -1.66 -3.63 -4.72
C LEU A 267 -0.16 -3.57 -5.02
N LEU A 268 0.29 -2.60 -5.82
CA LEU A 268 1.71 -2.45 -6.18
C LEU A 268 2.59 -2.04 -4.99
N ARG A 269 1.99 -1.51 -3.93
CA ARG A 269 2.70 -1.00 -2.74
C ARG A 269 2.50 -1.86 -1.49
N VAL A 270 1.84 -3.01 -1.65
CA VAL A 270 1.63 -4.01 -0.60
C VAL A 270 2.10 -5.36 -1.11
N THR A 271 3.07 -5.96 -0.42
CA THR A 271 3.59 -7.27 -0.80
C THR A 271 2.50 -8.34 -0.73
N PRO A 272 2.59 -9.45 -1.50
CA PRO A 272 1.62 -10.54 -1.43
C PRO A 272 1.41 -11.09 -0.01
N GLU A 273 2.48 -11.16 0.79
CA GLU A 273 2.38 -11.61 2.18
C GLU A 273 1.64 -10.60 3.08
N MET A 274 1.90 -9.29 2.91
CA MET A 274 1.17 -8.25 3.64
C MET A 274 -0.31 -8.28 3.27
N GLU A 275 -0.64 -8.36 1.98
CA GLU A 275 -2.01 -8.47 1.49
C GLU A 275 -2.72 -9.66 2.13
N THR A 276 -2.12 -10.85 2.07
CA THR A 276 -2.69 -12.08 2.63
C THR A 276 -3.03 -11.91 4.12
N LYS A 277 -2.11 -11.33 4.89
CA LYS A 277 -2.31 -11.12 6.34
C LYS A 277 -3.33 -10.04 6.66
N LEU A 278 -3.35 -8.95 5.89
CA LEU A 278 -4.34 -7.88 6.05
C LEU A 278 -5.74 -8.35 5.68
N ARG A 279 -5.88 -9.11 4.57
CA ARG A 279 -7.15 -9.73 4.19
C ARG A 279 -7.62 -10.70 5.26
N PHE A 280 -6.76 -11.60 5.74
CA PHE A 280 -7.10 -12.51 6.83
C PHE A 280 -7.60 -11.76 8.09
N LEU A 281 -6.91 -10.68 8.46
CA LEU A 281 -7.30 -9.83 9.59
C LEU A 281 -8.69 -9.21 9.40
N LEU A 282 -9.06 -8.84 8.17
CA LEU A 282 -10.31 -8.14 7.84
C LEU A 282 -11.47 -9.07 7.45
N THR A 283 -11.21 -10.36 7.21
CA THR A 283 -12.25 -11.31 6.79
C THR A 283 -12.44 -12.50 7.74
N HIS A 284 -11.47 -12.81 8.60
CA HIS A 284 -11.52 -14.00 9.46
C HIS A 284 -11.34 -13.70 10.96
N VAL A 285 -10.75 -12.55 11.32
CA VAL A 285 -10.46 -12.25 12.72
C VAL A 285 -11.62 -11.51 13.36
N LYS A 286 -12.07 -12.00 14.52
CA LYS A 286 -13.13 -11.36 15.30
C LYS A 286 -12.63 -10.14 16.07
N LEU A 287 -13.46 -9.10 16.16
CA LEU A 287 -13.27 -7.95 17.04
C LEU A 287 -13.10 -8.42 18.49
N GLY A 288 -12.08 -7.89 19.16
CA GLY A 288 -11.61 -8.33 20.49
C GLY A 288 -10.46 -9.36 20.45
N SER A 289 -10.29 -10.10 19.34
CA SER A 289 -9.25 -11.14 19.19
C SER A 289 -8.04 -10.70 18.36
N GLN A 290 -8.02 -9.46 17.89
CA GLN A 290 -7.02 -8.97 16.92
C GLN A 290 -5.61 -8.76 17.48
N LYS A 291 -5.45 -8.61 18.80
CA LYS A 291 -4.19 -8.14 19.42
C LYS A 291 -2.96 -8.96 19.00
N ARG A 292 -3.06 -10.30 18.98
CA ARG A 292 -1.92 -11.17 18.60
C ARG A 292 -1.53 -10.97 17.13
N TYR A 293 -2.52 -10.84 16.25
CA TYR A 293 -2.31 -10.68 14.81
C TYR A 293 -1.67 -9.34 14.50
N GLN A 294 -2.14 -8.28 15.17
CA GLN A 294 -1.53 -6.94 15.10
C GLN A 294 -0.07 -6.95 15.55
N VAL A 295 0.25 -7.61 16.66
CA VAL A 295 1.63 -7.74 17.15
C VAL A 295 2.50 -8.51 16.17
N TRP A 296 2.00 -9.62 15.60
CA TRP A 296 2.75 -10.39 14.61
C TRP A 296 3.00 -9.60 13.32
N PHE A 297 1.98 -8.88 12.83
CA PHE A 297 2.11 -8.01 11.67
C PHE A 297 3.13 -6.89 11.93
N ALA A 298 2.99 -6.17 13.03
CA ALA A 298 3.89 -5.08 13.39
C ALA A 298 5.33 -5.56 13.57
N LYS A 299 5.54 -6.69 14.26
CA LYS A 299 6.88 -7.26 14.44
C LYS A 299 7.53 -7.59 13.10
N LYS A 300 6.76 -8.15 12.15
CA LYS A 300 7.30 -8.57 10.85
C LYS A 300 7.55 -7.40 9.90
N PHE A 301 6.60 -6.46 9.79
CA PHE A 301 6.63 -5.46 8.71
C PHE A 301 6.91 -4.03 9.18
N LEU A 302 6.73 -3.74 10.47
CA LEU A 302 6.89 -2.40 11.05
C LEU A 302 8.05 -2.35 12.08
N GLY A 303 8.79 -3.44 12.22
CA GLY A 303 9.86 -3.59 13.21
C GLY A 303 11.15 -2.86 12.84
N VAL A 304 11.39 -2.64 11.54
CA VAL A 304 12.63 -2.04 11.02
C VAL A 304 12.55 -0.50 11.07
N PRO A 305 13.63 0.22 11.44
CA PRO A 305 13.65 1.68 11.33
C PRO A 305 13.31 2.15 9.91
N GLY A 306 12.42 3.14 9.76
CA GLY A 306 11.99 3.64 8.46
C GLY A 306 10.76 2.94 7.87
N SER A 307 10.49 1.69 8.24
CA SER A 307 9.36 0.91 7.70
C SER A 307 7.97 1.50 7.95
N GLU A 308 7.81 2.42 8.90
CA GLU A 308 6.51 3.06 9.20
C GLU A 308 5.90 3.84 8.03
N VAL A 309 6.70 4.26 7.04
CA VAL A 309 6.18 4.94 5.84
C VAL A 309 5.24 4.04 5.02
N ILE A 310 5.34 2.72 5.14
CA ILE A 310 4.45 1.78 4.48
C ILE A 310 3.02 1.81 5.04
N LEU A 311 2.82 2.38 6.23
CA LEU A 311 1.49 2.54 6.83
C LEU A 311 0.57 3.37 5.93
N ILE A 312 1.13 4.35 5.22
CA ILE A 312 0.42 5.21 4.26
C ILE A 312 -0.15 4.35 3.12
N ASP A 313 0.69 3.48 2.55
CA ASP A 313 0.32 2.58 1.45
C ASP A 313 -0.69 1.52 1.90
N ILE A 314 -0.51 0.96 3.11
CA ILE A 314 -1.45 0.00 3.72
C ILE A 314 -2.82 0.65 3.92
N VAL A 315 -2.90 1.89 4.40
CA VAL A 315 -4.18 2.59 4.60
C VAL A 315 -4.89 2.84 3.26
N ARG A 316 -4.17 3.28 2.21
CA ARG A 316 -4.75 3.39 0.86
C ARG A 316 -5.28 2.04 0.37
N PHE A 317 -4.52 0.96 0.56
CA PHE A 317 -4.94 -0.40 0.21
C PHE A 317 -6.20 -0.86 0.96
N ILE A 318 -6.28 -0.66 2.27
CA ILE A 318 -7.46 -1.06 3.07
C ILE A 318 -8.70 -0.26 2.63
N CYS A 319 -8.56 1.03 2.37
CA CYS A 319 -9.69 1.86 1.95
C CYS A 319 -10.16 1.49 0.54
N CYS A 320 -9.24 1.29 -0.40
CA CYS A 320 -9.56 1.26 -1.83
C CYS A 320 -9.63 -0.15 -2.45
N SER A 321 -9.06 -1.16 -1.79
CA SER A 321 -8.91 -2.51 -2.35
C SER A 321 -9.43 -3.63 -1.43
N VAL A 322 -9.87 -3.29 -0.22
CA VAL A 322 -10.54 -4.23 0.70
C VAL A 322 -11.94 -3.71 1.00
N HIS A 323 -12.92 -4.20 0.25
CA HIS A 323 -14.33 -3.88 0.47
C HIS A 323 -15.04 -5.13 1.02
N PRO A 324 -15.64 -5.08 2.22
CA PRO A 324 -16.44 -6.17 2.75
C PRO A 324 -17.56 -6.53 1.77
N SER A 325 -17.69 -7.82 1.41
CA SER A 325 -18.87 -8.29 0.67
C SER A 325 -20.04 -8.52 1.63
N SER A 326 -21.27 -8.38 1.14
CA SER A 326 -22.50 -8.60 1.91
C SER A 326 -22.60 -10.01 2.51
N GLU A 327 -21.86 -10.98 1.97
CA GLU A 327 -21.80 -12.37 2.44
C GLU A 327 -20.89 -12.56 3.68
N ILE A 328 -20.01 -11.60 3.99
CA ILE A 328 -19.05 -11.65 5.11
C ILE A 328 -19.60 -10.89 6.35
N MET A 329 -20.87 -10.48 6.37
CA MET A 329 -21.46 -9.75 7.50
C MET A 329 -21.77 -10.63 8.71
N GLN A 330 -20.81 -11.45 9.15
CA GLN A 330 -20.79 -11.90 10.53
C GLN A 330 -20.53 -10.65 11.39
N PRO A 331 -21.42 -10.32 12.35
CA PRO A 331 -21.40 -9.04 13.06
C PRO A 331 -20.17 -8.83 13.94
N ASP A 332 -19.35 -9.86 14.14
CA ASP A 332 -18.20 -9.86 15.01
C ASP A 332 -16.85 -9.80 14.27
N ILE A 333 -16.80 -9.74 12.93
CA ILE A 333 -15.55 -9.59 12.19
C ILE A 333 -14.95 -8.19 12.45
N LEU A 334 -13.62 -8.14 12.58
CA LEU A 334 -12.88 -6.92 12.82
C LEU A 334 -13.09 -5.90 11.68
N PRO A 335 -13.69 -4.72 11.97
CA PRO A 335 -14.00 -3.77 10.94
C PRO A 335 -12.75 -3.00 10.47
N ARG A 336 -12.78 -2.52 9.23
CA ARG A 336 -11.66 -1.78 8.59
C ARG A 336 -11.22 -0.56 9.41
N TRP A 337 -12.19 0.20 9.94
CA TRP A 337 -11.89 1.38 10.76
C TRP A 337 -11.07 1.03 12.01
N ALA A 338 -11.29 -0.14 12.63
CA ALA A 338 -10.55 -0.56 13.81
C ALA A 338 -9.10 -0.92 13.48
N VAL A 339 -8.86 -1.52 12.30
CA VAL A 339 -7.51 -1.76 11.78
C VAL A 339 -6.79 -0.45 11.51
N ILE A 340 -7.45 0.52 10.85
CA ILE A 340 -6.87 1.85 10.58
C ILE A 340 -6.55 2.59 11.88
N GLY A 341 -7.43 2.52 12.89
CA GLY A 341 -7.17 3.07 14.22
C GLY A 341 -5.88 2.50 14.85
N TRP A 342 -5.66 1.20 14.72
CA TRP A 342 -4.40 0.58 15.16
C TRP A 342 -3.18 1.03 14.33
N LEU A 343 -3.31 1.15 13.01
CA LEU A 343 -2.23 1.64 12.15
C LEU A 343 -1.83 3.09 12.48
N LEU A 344 -2.79 3.96 12.79
CA LEU A 344 -2.53 5.31 13.30
C LEU A 344 -1.69 5.28 14.58
N THR A 345 -2.04 4.41 15.55
CA THR A 345 -1.25 4.26 16.79
C THR A 345 0.14 3.67 16.58
N SER A 346 0.43 3.16 15.37
CA SER A 346 1.72 2.59 15.02
C SER A 346 2.68 3.62 14.41
N CYS A 347 2.21 4.84 14.12
CA CYS A 347 3.06 5.94 13.65
C CYS A 347 3.99 6.43 14.78
N ARG A 348 5.27 6.63 14.46
CA ARG A 348 6.29 7.13 15.41
C ARG A 348 6.70 8.56 15.09
N LYS A 349 6.59 8.96 13.82
CA LYS A 349 6.94 10.31 13.35
C LYS A 349 5.69 11.09 12.95
N SER A 350 5.64 12.36 13.32
CA SER A 350 4.50 13.27 13.06
C SER A 350 4.18 13.41 11.56
N TYR A 351 5.20 13.51 10.70
CA TYR A 351 4.97 13.60 9.26
C TYR A 351 4.34 12.33 8.68
N VAL A 352 4.68 11.15 9.22
CA VAL A 352 4.10 9.87 8.78
C VAL A 352 2.63 9.82 9.18
N GLU A 353 2.33 10.25 10.40
CA GLU A 353 0.96 10.37 10.89
C GLU A 353 0.14 11.35 10.04
N ALA A 354 0.69 12.52 9.70
CA ALA A 354 0.04 13.50 8.82
C ALA A 354 -0.23 12.93 7.41
N ASN A 355 0.76 12.27 6.80
CA ASN A 355 0.59 11.64 5.49
C ASN A 355 -0.39 10.46 5.52
N LEU A 356 -0.46 9.72 6.63
CA LEU A 356 -1.44 8.66 6.82
C LEU A 356 -2.86 9.23 6.94
N LYS A 357 -3.04 10.33 7.68
CA LYS A 357 -4.32 11.05 7.74
C LYS A 357 -4.72 11.59 6.37
N LEU A 358 -3.77 12.14 5.61
CA LEU A 358 -4.03 12.56 4.23
C LEU A 358 -4.47 11.37 3.38
N ALA A 359 -3.77 10.24 3.43
CA ALA A 359 -4.14 9.02 2.71
C ALA A 359 -5.54 8.48 3.07
N LEU A 360 -5.93 8.61 4.34
CA LEU A 360 -7.25 8.23 4.84
C LEU A 360 -8.37 9.14 4.30
N PHE A 361 -8.11 10.44 4.19
CA PHE A 361 -9.07 11.42 3.68
C PHE A 361 -8.93 11.73 2.18
N TYR A 362 -7.98 11.12 1.48
CA TYR A 362 -7.63 11.54 0.11
C TYR A 362 -8.80 11.40 -0.87
N ASP A 363 -9.56 10.31 -0.78
CA ASP A 363 -10.74 10.10 -1.62
C ASP A 363 -11.92 10.99 -1.22
N TRP A 364 -11.92 11.58 -0.01
CA TRP A 364 -12.94 12.53 0.41
C TRP A 364 -12.80 13.87 -0.30
N LEU A 365 -11.56 14.33 -0.50
CA LEU A 365 -11.28 15.66 -1.06
C LEU A 365 -11.92 15.86 -2.44
N PHE A 366 -12.03 14.79 -3.20
CA PHE A 366 -12.51 14.82 -4.59
C PHE A 366 -13.63 13.81 -4.84
N TYR A 367 -14.41 13.51 -3.79
CA TYR A 367 -15.43 12.47 -3.86
C TYR A 367 -16.56 12.83 -4.84
N ASP A 368 -16.84 11.90 -5.76
CA ASP A 368 -17.96 11.98 -6.69
C ASP A 368 -18.87 10.74 -6.54
N GLU A 369 -20.13 10.93 -6.15
CA GLU A 369 -21.09 9.83 -5.93
C GLU A 369 -21.32 8.97 -7.21
N THR A 370 -21.05 9.52 -8.40
CA THR A 370 -21.27 8.83 -9.68
C THR A 370 -20.16 7.84 -10.03
N THR A 371 -18.92 8.13 -9.63
CA THR A 371 -17.74 7.33 -9.99
C THR A 371 -17.08 6.65 -8.79
N ASP A 372 -17.18 7.25 -7.61
CA ASP A 372 -16.47 6.80 -6.41
C ASP A 372 -17.30 5.83 -5.57
N ASN A 373 -16.61 4.88 -4.95
CA ASN A 373 -17.25 3.91 -4.07
C ASN A 373 -17.27 4.47 -2.64
N VAL A 374 -18.45 4.51 -2.01
CA VAL A 374 -18.62 4.95 -0.62
C VAL A 374 -17.74 4.14 0.36
N MET A 375 -17.42 2.89 0.02
CA MET A 375 -16.52 2.03 0.81
C MET A 375 -15.09 2.60 0.89
N ASN A 376 -14.69 3.53 0.02
CA ASN A 376 -13.38 4.19 0.10
C ASN A 376 -13.34 5.25 1.22
N ILE A 377 -14.47 5.88 1.53
CA ILE A 377 -14.57 7.00 2.47
C ILE A 377 -15.12 6.59 3.85
N GLU A 378 -15.91 5.51 3.89
CA GLU A 378 -16.46 4.88 5.11
C GLU A 378 -15.47 4.75 6.28
N PRO A 379 -14.24 4.21 6.09
CA PRO A 379 -13.41 3.85 7.24
C PRO A 379 -13.03 5.04 8.11
N ALA A 380 -12.86 6.23 7.51
CA ALA A 380 -12.49 7.44 8.21
C ALA A 380 -13.61 7.93 9.15
N ILE A 381 -14.86 7.99 8.65
CA ILE A 381 -15.99 8.45 9.47
C ILE A 381 -16.31 7.45 10.57
N LEU A 382 -16.29 6.15 10.27
CA LEU A 382 -16.56 5.12 11.27
C LEU A 382 -15.48 5.11 12.35
N LEU A 383 -14.21 5.34 11.99
CA LEU A 383 -13.15 5.49 12.98
C LEU A 383 -13.42 6.68 13.90
N MET A 384 -13.75 7.85 13.34
CA MET A 384 -14.06 9.04 14.13
C MET A 384 -15.25 8.83 15.07
N VAL A 385 -16.36 8.28 14.59
CA VAL A 385 -17.57 8.08 15.39
C VAL A 385 -17.38 7.02 16.48
N ASN A 386 -16.81 5.86 16.13
CA ASN A 386 -16.62 4.75 17.08
C ASN A 386 -15.52 5.04 18.11
N SER A 387 -14.66 6.04 17.86
CA SER A 387 -13.62 6.44 18.81
C SER A 387 -14.11 7.38 19.91
N ILE A 388 -15.25 8.07 19.74
CA ILE A 388 -15.75 9.06 20.72
C ILE A 388 -15.85 8.51 22.16
N PRO A 389 -16.42 7.30 22.40
CA PRO A 389 -16.63 6.85 23.78
C PRO A 389 -15.35 6.54 24.56
N ASN A 390 -14.31 6.03 23.89
CA ASN A 390 -13.13 5.46 24.55
C ASN A 390 -11.78 6.02 24.07
N TYR A 391 -11.74 6.68 22.91
CA TYR A 391 -10.53 7.09 22.20
C TYR A 391 -10.71 8.49 21.55
N ILE A 392 -11.32 9.44 22.27
CA ILE A 392 -11.70 10.76 21.75
C ILE A 392 -10.56 11.52 21.05
N GLU A 393 -9.31 11.34 21.48
CA GLU A 393 -8.15 11.97 20.85
C GLU A 393 -7.99 11.60 19.37
N VAL A 394 -8.36 10.36 19.00
CA VAL A 394 -8.38 9.92 17.59
C VAL A 394 -9.40 10.73 16.79
N THR A 395 -10.62 10.90 17.33
CA THR A 395 -11.65 11.73 16.70
C THR A 395 -11.21 13.18 16.57
N ARG A 396 -10.63 13.75 17.64
CA ARG A 396 -10.17 15.15 17.66
C ARG A 396 -9.13 15.40 16.58
N THR A 397 -8.08 14.58 16.53
CA THR A 397 -6.99 14.79 15.59
C THR A 397 -7.37 14.55 14.14
N LEU A 398 -8.29 13.60 13.87
CA LEU A 398 -8.79 13.35 12.51
C LEU A 398 -9.72 14.47 12.04
N LEU A 399 -10.60 14.95 12.92
CA LEU A 399 -11.51 16.05 12.60
C LEU A 399 -10.76 17.36 12.37
N GLU A 400 -9.80 17.69 13.25
CA GLU A 400 -8.92 18.84 13.10
C GLU A 400 -8.15 18.77 11.77
N PHE A 401 -7.56 17.62 11.46
CA PHE A 401 -6.84 17.41 10.21
C PHE A 401 -7.75 17.61 8.99
N LEU A 402 -8.95 17.03 9.00
CA LEU A 402 -9.92 17.19 7.90
C LEU A 402 -10.28 18.66 7.67
N LEU A 403 -10.55 19.41 8.75
CA LEU A 403 -10.89 20.83 8.66
C LEU A 403 -9.74 21.65 8.08
N ILE A 404 -8.50 21.38 8.51
CA ILE A 404 -7.31 22.06 7.98
C ILE A 404 -7.11 21.73 6.49
N VAL A 405 -7.22 20.46 6.09
CA VAL A 405 -6.98 20.03 4.71
C VAL A 405 -8.03 20.60 3.75
N VAL A 406 -9.29 20.69 4.16
CA VAL A 406 -10.34 21.30 3.32
C VAL A 406 -10.00 22.73 2.93
N ASP A 407 -9.41 23.51 3.85
CA ASP A 407 -9.09 24.90 3.61
C ASP A 407 -7.75 25.12 2.91
N ASN A 408 -6.82 24.15 2.99
CA ASN A 408 -5.41 24.36 2.64
C ASN A 408 -4.82 23.37 1.63
N TYR A 409 -5.53 22.32 1.19
CA TYR A 409 -4.96 21.33 0.27
C TYR A 409 -4.61 21.96 -1.09
N ASP A 410 -5.59 22.61 -1.72
CA ASP A 410 -5.41 23.40 -2.94
C ASP A 410 -6.26 24.67 -2.77
N ILE A 411 -5.58 25.78 -2.42
CA ILE A 411 -6.22 27.06 -2.11
C ILE A 411 -6.94 27.63 -3.34
N GLU A 412 -6.38 27.46 -4.54
CA GLU A 412 -6.98 27.95 -5.79
C GLU A 412 -8.24 27.16 -6.16
N ARG A 413 -8.28 25.87 -5.81
CA ARG A 413 -9.38 24.95 -6.13
C ARG A 413 -10.14 24.51 -4.87
N LYS A 414 -10.15 25.36 -3.84
CA LYS A 414 -10.80 25.10 -2.55
C LYS A 414 -12.26 24.66 -2.70
N GLU A 415 -12.99 25.25 -3.64
CA GLU A 415 -14.39 24.89 -3.91
C GLU A 415 -14.56 23.43 -4.35
N ILE A 416 -13.59 22.87 -5.10
CA ILE A 416 -13.60 21.46 -5.50
C ILE A 416 -13.41 20.58 -4.25
N VAL A 417 -12.44 20.94 -3.39
CA VAL A 417 -12.13 20.21 -2.16
C VAL A 417 -13.32 20.22 -1.20
N SER A 418 -13.89 21.41 -0.95
CA SER A 418 -15.05 21.57 -0.08
C SER A 418 -16.25 20.80 -0.62
N LYS A 419 -16.52 20.88 -1.92
CA LYS A 419 -17.62 20.13 -2.55
C LYS A 419 -17.43 18.62 -2.43
N GLY A 420 -16.21 18.11 -2.66
CA GLY A 420 -15.89 16.69 -2.49
C GLY A 420 -16.22 16.21 -1.07
N VAL A 421 -15.72 16.93 -0.05
CA VAL A 421 -15.95 16.56 1.36
C VAL A 421 -17.43 16.66 1.75
N SER A 422 -18.13 17.71 1.32
CA SER A 422 -19.58 17.85 1.55
C SER A 422 -20.37 16.72 0.86
N THR A 423 -19.99 16.32 -0.35
CA THR A 423 -20.63 15.21 -1.09
C THR A 423 -20.36 13.86 -0.41
N ALA A 424 -19.14 13.65 0.08
CA ALA A 424 -18.77 12.47 0.87
C ALA A 424 -19.63 12.36 2.13
N LEU A 425 -19.72 13.42 2.93
CA LEU A 425 -20.55 13.48 4.14
C LEU A 425 -22.03 13.22 3.83
N SER A 426 -22.56 13.84 2.78
CA SER A 426 -23.95 13.62 2.32
C SER A 426 -24.20 12.16 1.98
N THR A 427 -23.29 11.55 1.23
CA THR A 427 -23.41 10.15 0.78
C THR A 427 -23.33 9.17 1.95
N LEU A 428 -22.45 9.42 2.92
CA LEU A 428 -22.30 8.58 4.12
C LEU A 428 -23.59 8.55 4.97
N VAL A 429 -24.28 9.68 5.09
CA VAL A 429 -25.58 9.77 5.79
C VAL A 429 -26.68 9.13 4.95
N LYS A 430 -26.78 9.51 3.66
CA LYS A 430 -27.79 9.01 2.71
C LYS A 430 -27.78 7.49 2.59
N ARG A 431 -26.60 6.86 2.63
CA ARG A 431 -26.42 5.40 2.58
C ARG A 431 -26.52 4.72 3.95
N GLY A 432 -26.79 5.47 5.03
CA GLY A 432 -26.98 4.93 6.37
C GLY A 432 -25.72 4.38 7.04
N ILE A 433 -24.53 4.73 6.54
CA ILE A 433 -23.24 4.31 7.14
C ILE A 433 -23.09 4.97 8.52
N VAL A 434 -23.51 6.24 8.61
CA VAL A 434 -23.74 6.93 9.88
C VAL A 434 -25.16 7.45 9.91
N SER A 435 -25.84 7.30 11.05
CA SER A 435 -27.24 7.72 11.19
C SER A 435 -27.43 9.23 11.19
N SER A 436 -26.50 9.96 11.80
CA SER A 436 -26.47 11.43 11.81
C SER A 436 -25.05 11.95 12.07
N LEU A 437 -24.74 13.12 11.54
CA LEU A 437 -23.51 13.86 11.84
C LEU A 437 -23.58 14.59 13.20
N ASP A 438 -24.75 14.57 13.87
CA ASP A 438 -24.94 15.12 15.21
C ASP A 438 -23.97 14.53 16.24
N VAL A 439 -23.56 13.28 16.03
CA VAL A 439 -22.57 12.61 16.88
C VAL A 439 -21.22 13.36 16.90
N LEU A 440 -20.89 14.12 15.84
CA LEU A 440 -19.70 14.97 15.76
C LEU A 440 -20.01 16.44 16.06
N THR A 441 -21.13 16.98 15.57
CA THR A 441 -21.46 18.41 15.75
C THR A 441 -21.99 18.74 17.15
N ARG A 442 -22.53 17.76 17.90
CA ARG A 442 -23.12 17.98 19.24
C ARG A 442 -22.35 17.33 20.37
N SER A 443 -21.35 16.50 20.10
CA SER A 443 -20.60 15.83 21.16
C SER A 443 -19.80 16.83 22.01
N ASP A 444 -20.15 16.96 23.29
CA ASP A 444 -19.44 17.87 24.22
C ASP A 444 -17.99 17.46 24.50
N MET A 445 -17.60 16.26 24.07
CA MET A 445 -16.22 15.79 24.11
C MET A 445 -15.35 16.40 23.00
N ILE A 446 -15.95 17.07 22.01
CA ILE A 446 -15.25 17.77 20.93
C ILE A 446 -15.27 19.27 21.20
N ALA A 447 -14.12 19.93 21.01
CA ALA A 447 -13.99 21.36 21.31
C ALA A 447 -15.01 22.19 20.49
N PRO A 448 -15.64 23.23 21.08
CA PRO A 448 -16.68 24.03 20.42
C PRO A 448 -16.28 24.56 19.05
N VAL A 449 -15.04 25.04 18.90
CA VAL A 449 -14.51 25.56 17.63
C VAL A 449 -14.56 24.52 16.51
N HIS A 450 -14.13 23.27 16.79
CA HIS A 450 -14.15 22.19 15.80
C HIS A 450 -15.59 21.78 15.46
N ARG A 451 -16.50 21.79 16.43
CA ARG A 451 -17.93 21.52 16.20
C ARG A 451 -18.57 22.58 15.31
N GLU A 452 -18.26 23.85 15.54
CA GLU A 452 -18.80 24.96 14.74
C GLU A 452 -18.24 24.93 13.31
N MET A 453 -16.93 24.74 13.15
CA MET A 453 -16.30 24.62 11.82
C MET A 453 -16.85 23.44 11.03
N PHE A 454 -16.97 22.27 11.67
CA PHE A 454 -17.57 21.10 11.03
C PHE A 454 -19.05 21.31 10.74
N GLY A 455 -19.80 21.97 11.63
CA GLY A 455 -21.18 22.35 11.41
C GLY A 455 -21.36 23.25 10.19
N LYS A 456 -20.48 24.23 9.98
CA LYS A 456 -20.47 25.09 8.77
C LYS A 456 -20.25 24.26 7.51
N LEU A 457 -19.29 23.34 7.52
CA LEU A 457 -19.03 22.42 6.41
C LEU A 457 -20.25 21.55 6.06
N VAL A 458 -20.98 21.11 7.08
CA VAL A 458 -22.23 20.35 6.92
C VAL A 458 -23.37 21.22 6.38
N LEU A 459 -23.46 22.49 6.77
CA LEU A 459 -24.50 23.41 6.27
C LEU A 459 -24.33 23.74 4.79
N VAL A 460 -23.10 23.77 4.28
CA VAL A 460 -22.83 23.87 2.82
C VAL A 460 -23.50 22.73 2.04
N MET A 461 -23.71 21.55 2.66
CA MET A 461 -24.43 20.42 2.04
C MET A 461 -25.93 20.72 1.81
N GLN A 462 -26.53 21.66 2.53
CA GLN A 462 -27.98 21.91 2.54
C GLN A 462 -28.42 23.03 1.57
N GLY A 463 -27.53 23.49 0.67
CA GLY A 463 -27.86 24.48 -0.36
C GLY A 463 -27.78 25.94 0.11
N GLY A 464 -27.13 26.22 1.25
CA GLY A 464 -26.79 27.59 1.63
C GLY A 464 -25.72 28.16 0.71
N GLN A 465 -25.98 29.31 0.08
CA GLN A 465 -24.94 30.12 -0.55
C GLN A 465 -23.78 30.32 0.43
N CYS A 466 -22.56 30.14 -0.06
CA CYS A 466 -21.33 30.52 0.64
C CYS A 466 -21.49 31.98 1.12
N ILE A 467 -21.73 32.18 2.42
CA ILE A 467 -21.44 33.48 3.01
C ILE A 467 -19.93 33.55 2.99
N CYS A 468 -19.40 34.33 2.05
CA CYS A 468 -18.00 34.70 1.98
C CYS A 468 -17.67 35.54 3.24
N CYS A 469 -17.55 34.87 4.39
CA CYS A 469 -16.95 35.46 5.57
C CYS A 469 -15.47 35.56 5.26
N HIS A 470 -15.06 36.77 4.84
CA HIS A 470 -13.70 37.25 4.89
C HIS A 470 -13.18 37.19 6.35
N CYS A 471 -12.83 36.00 6.84
CA CYS A 471 -11.84 35.87 7.89
C CYS A 471 -10.49 35.84 7.18
N LYS A 472 -9.91 37.03 6.97
CA LYS A 472 -8.48 37.14 6.68
C LYS A 472 -7.73 36.67 7.92
N ILE A 473 -7.42 35.37 7.98
CA ILE A 473 -6.31 34.90 8.80
C ILE A 473 -5.07 35.15 7.96
N PHE A 474 -4.36 36.23 8.27
CA PHE A 474 -3.02 36.46 7.74
C PHE A 474 -2.12 35.33 8.28
N VAL A 475 -1.73 34.41 7.40
CA VAL A 475 -0.56 33.56 7.64
C VAL A 475 0.58 34.20 6.87
N HIS A 476 1.55 34.73 7.61
CA HIS A 476 2.79 35.23 7.06
C HIS A 476 3.47 34.11 6.27
N ILE A 477 3.63 34.30 4.96
CA ILE A 477 4.61 33.56 4.17
C ILE A 477 5.96 34.18 4.54
N CYS A 478 6.70 33.54 5.44
CA CYS A 478 8.12 33.82 5.55
C CYS A 478 8.79 33.19 4.33
N ASP A 479 9.26 34.08 3.46
CA ASP A 479 10.27 33.78 2.47
C ASP A 479 11.51 33.18 3.16
N GLU A 480 12.23 32.34 2.43
CA GLU A 480 13.48 31.64 2.82
C GLU A 480 13.35 30.37 3.70
N LYS A 481 12.80 29.30 3.13
CA LYS A 481 13.45 27.97 3.02
C LYS A 481 12.58 27.02 2.23
N GLU A 482 13.11 26.54 1.10
CA GLU A 482 12.45 25.59 0.21
C GLU A 482 12.11 24.27 0.91
N GLN A 483 10.83 24.10 1.24
CA GLN A 483 10.15 22.80 1.33
C GLN A 483 8.66 23.11 1.24
N ILE A 484 8.01 22.80 0.11
CA ILE A 484 6.55 22.67 0.06
C ILE A 484 6.23 21.39 0.82
N LEU A 485 6.24 21.52 2.14
CA LEU A 485 5.83 20.52 3.09
C LEU A 485 4.41 20.96 3.48
N ILE A 486 3.39 20.30 2.94
CA ILE A 486 2.09 20.25 3.63
C ILE A 486 2.30 19.34 4.85
N VAL A 487 3.07 19.82 5.82
CA VAL A 487 3.19 19.22 7.14
C VAL A 487 2.69 20.27 8.11
N CYS A 488 1.46 20.04 8.55
CA CYS A 488 0.91 20.70 9.72
C CYS A 488 1.80 20.37 10.93
N TYR A 489 2.72 21.26 11.28
CA TYR A 489 3.31 21.27 12.62
C TYR A 489 2.32 21.98 13.55
N SER A 490 1.62 21.21 14.38
CA SER A 490 0.98 21.72 15.59
C SER A 490 2.06 21.95 16.65
N GLY A 491 2.56 23.18 16.75
CA GLY A 491 3.47 23.61 17.81
C GLY A 491 3.26 25.09 18.08
N LEU A 492 2.80 25.41 19.29
CA LEU A 492 2.66 26.79 19.79
C LEU A 492 3.99 27.54 19.65
N HIS A 493 3.97 28.64 18.90
CA HIS A 493 5.08 29.59 18.81
C HIS A 493 5.11 30.52 20.03
N GLU A 494 6.23 30.57 20.73
CA GLU A 494 6.68 31.73 21.50
C GLU A 494 7.65 32.57 20.63
N PRO A 495 7.79 33.89 20.85
CA PRO A 495 8.44 34.78 19.89
C PRO A 495 9.97 34.82 20.03
N SER A 496 10.63 34.76 18.87
CA SER A 496 11.95 35.33 18.50
C SER A 496 13.04 35.46 19.57
N GLY A 497 14.05 34.58 19.48
CA GLY A 497 15.40 34.80 20.00
C GLY A 497 16.39 34.01 19.14
N GLU A 498 17.32 34.70 18.46
CA GLU A 498 18.39 34.05 17.72
C GLU A 498 19.28 33.24 18.67
N ALA A 499 19.61 31.99 18.30
CA ALA A 499 20.49 31.14 19.10
C ALA A 499 21.96 31.45 18.78
N GLU A 500 22.66 32.12 19.71
CA GLU A 500 24.11 32.26 19.65
C GLU A 500 24.83 30.94 19.97
N SER A 501 25.96 30.70 19.31
CA SER A 501 26.84 29.54 19.56
C SER A 501 27.39 29.53 21.00
N PRO A 502 27.36 28.39 21.71
CA PRO A 502 27.89 28.27 23.08
C PRO A 502 29.41 28.12 23.15
N TYR A 503 30.13 28.18 22.02
CA TYR A 503 31.58 27.99 21.98
C TYR A 503 32.29 29.11 22.76
N GLY A 504 32.99 28.75 23.85
CA GLY A 504 33.70 29.70 24.73
C GLY A 504 32.85 30.35 25.84
N LYS A 505 31.56 30.01 25.97
CA LYS A 505 30.65 30.56 26.99
C LYS A 505 30.24 29.54 28.07
N ILE A 506 30.83 28.35 28.08
CA ILE A 506 30.58 27.29 29.07
C ILE A 506 31.73 27.29 30.09
N ASP A 507 31.40 27.55 31.35
CA ASP A 507 32.32 27.36 32.49
C ASP A 507 32.33 25.87 32.89
N PRO A 508 33.45 25.14 32.69
CA PRO A 508 33.51 23.71 32.96
C PRO A 508 33.35 23.34 34.44
N GLU A 509 33.53 24.28 35.37
CA GLU A 509 33.33 24.03 36.80
C GLU A 509 31.85 24.05 37.23
N LYS A 510 30.94 24.58 36.39
CA LYS A 510 29.50 24.72 36.67
C LYS A 510 28.60 23.88 35.76
N PHE A 511 29.20 22.99 34.97
CA PHE A 511 28.50 22.11 34.05
C PHE A 511 27.74 21.02 34.83
N GLY A 512 26.52 21.33 35.29
CA GLY A 512 25.68 20.41 36.06
C GLY A 512 24.77 21.06 37.10
N ASP A 513 24.93 22.36 37.38
CA ASP A 513 24.30 23.06 38.52
C ASP A 513 22.76 23.14 38.48
N ARG A 514 22.10 22.70 37.40
CA ARG A 514 20.63 22.67 37.28
C ARG A 514 20.07 21.33 36.81
N VAL A 515 20.81 20.23 37.01
CA VAL A 515 20.29 18.89 36.73
C VAL A 515 19.30 18.46 37.82
N TYR A 516 18.00 18.58 37.53
CA TYR A 516 16.96 18.05 38.40
C TYR A 516 16.78 16.55 38.13
N ARG A 517 17.06 15.68 39.11
CA ARG A 517 16.66 14.26 39.05
C ARG A 517 15.21 14.15 39.50
N SER A 518 14.27 14.07 38.56
CA SER A 518 12.89 13.71 38.89
C SER A 518 12.79 12.23 39.23
N SER A 519 12.43 11.89 40.47
CA SER A 519 11.93 10.55 40.81
C SER A 519 10.53 10.35 40.23
N LEU A 520 10.22 9.15 39.73
CA LEU A 520 8.90 8.83 39.18
C LEU A 520 7.80 8.95 40.27
N PRO A 521 6.62 9.53 39.97
CA PRO A 521 5.51 9.59 40.91
C PRO A 521 5.03 8.19 41.33
N GLU A 522 4.94 7.93 42.64
CA GLU A 522 4.59 6.62 43.25
C GLU A 522 3.27 6.00 42.73
N LYS A 523 2.33 6.81 42.22
CA LYS A 523 1.08 6.32 41.63
C LYS A 523 1.27 5.50 40.34
N ILE A 524 2.40 5.63 39.64
CA ILE A 524 2.71 4.87 38.42
C ILE A 524 3.32 3.50 38.75
N GLN A 525 3.99 3.35 39.91
CA GLN A 525 4.59 2.07 40.31
C GLN A 525 3.54 1.07 40.82
N LYS A 526 2.51 1.52 41.56
CA LYS A 526 1.42 0.64 42.00
C LYS A 526 0.59 0.07 40.84
N LYS A 527 0.30 0.88 39.81
CA LYS A 527 -0.49 0.43 38.65
C LYS A 527 0.26 -0.54 37.72
N LYS A 528 1.60 -0.47 37.68
CA LYS A 528 2.44 -1.46 36.97
C LYS A 528 2.61 -2.77 37.77
N ARG A 529 2.68 -2.71 39.11
CA ARG A 529 2.76 -3.91 39.97
C ARG A 529 1.43 -4.66 40.08
N GLU A 530 0.30 -3.97 40.18
CA GLU A 530 -1.02 -4.63 40.28
C GLU A 530 -1.45 -5.32 38.97
N ARG A 531 -1.00 -4.83 37.80
CA ARG A 531 -1.24 -5.54 36.51
C ARG A 531 -0.46 -6.83 36.35
N PHE A 532 0.59 -7.07 37.14
CA PHE A 532 1.40 -8.28 37.06
C PHE A 532 1.09 -9.30 38.16
N VAL A 533 0.32 -8.95 39.19
CA VAL A 533 0.05 -9.84 40.34
C VAL A 533 -1.41 -10.35 40.40
N VAL A 534 -2.36 -9.72 39.69
CA VAL A 534 -3.79 -10.13 39.73
C VAL A 534 -4.16 -11.21 38.69
N SER A 535 -3.23 -11.64 37.82
CA SER A 535 -3.50 -12.66 36.80
C SER A 535 -3.27 -14.12 37.23
N GLU A 536 -2.91 -14.42 38.49
CA GLU A 536 -2.60 -15.79 38.94
C GLU A 536 -3.46 -16.36 40.07
N THR A 537 -4.45 -15.64 40.60
CA THR A 537 -5.25 -16.16 41.73
C THR A 537 -6.74 -15.82 41.62
N THR A 538 -7.44 -16.37 40.62
CA THR A 538 -8.87 -16.74 40.75
C THR A 538 -9.35 -17.56 39.55
N MET A 539 -9.00 -18.84 39.51
CA MET A 539 -9.85 -19.88 38.88
C MET A 539 -9.54 -21.24 39.51
N GLN A 540 -9.93 -21.39 40.78
CA GLN A 540 -10.21 -22.73 41.33
C GLN A 540 -11.73 -22.91 41.42
N ASN A 541 -12.16 -24.06 40.87
CA ASN A 541 -13.45 -24.73 41.05
C ASN A 541 -14.69 -24.14 40.38
N LYS A 542 -14.97 -24.64 39.16
CA LYS A 542 -16.21 -25.39 38.91
C LYS A 542 -15.98 -26.46 37.83
N LYS A 543 -15.94 -27.72 38.28
CA LYS A 543 -15.92 -28.94 37.47
C LYS A 543 -17.12 -28.99 36.51
N ARG A 544 -16.89 -29.28 35.23
CA ARG A 544 -17.80 -30.08 34.40
C ARG A 544 -17.00 -31.00 33.47
N ARG A 545 -17.57 -32.19 33.28
CA ARG A 545 -16.96 -33.48 32.92
C ARG A 545 -16.26 -33.49 31.55
N ARG A 546 -15.11 -34.18 31.49
CA ARG A 546 -14.49 -34.68 30.24
C ARG A 546 -15.31 -35.85 29.68
N ILE A 547 -15.52 -35.83 28.37
CA ILE A 547 -15.77 -37.01 27.53
C ILE A 547 -14.72 -36.94 26.40
N PRO A 548 -13.99 -38.02 26.09
CA PRO A 548 -12.86 -37.98 25.15
C PRO A 548 -13.33 -38.25 23.71
N GLY A 549 -12.77 -37.53 22.74
CA GLY A 549 -12.95 -37.81 21.32
C GLY A 549 -12.44 -36.67 20.42
N GLU A 550 -11.46 -37.00 19.58
CA GLU A 550 -11.02 -36.29 18.36
C GLU A 550 -10.27 -34.96 18.53
N GLU A 551 -8.95 -35.08 18.70
CA GLU A 551 -8.01 -34.09 18.17
C GLU A 551 -8.00 -34.19 16.63
N SER A 552 -8.48 -33.17 15.93
CA SER A 552 -8.23 -32.98 14.50
C SER A 552 -7.41 -31.71 14.27
N SER A 553 -6.22 -31.95 13.74
CA SER A 553 -5.27 -30.97 13.21
C SER A 553 -5.92 -30.11 12.13
N VAL A 554 -5.94 -28.79 12.30
CA VAL A 554 -6.39 -27.83 11.27
C VAL A 554 -5.21 -27.47 10.37
N LEU A 555 -4.72 -28.47 9.64
CA LEU A 555 -3.84 -28.33 8.49
C LEU A 555 -4.19 -29.50 7.56
N ASN A 556 -5.13 -29.26 6.66
CA ASN A 556 -5.31 -29.92 5.36
C ASN A 556 -6.74 -29.67 4.86
N TRP A 557 -6.93 -28.66 4.01
CA TRP A 557 -7.97 -28.75 2.98
C TRP A 557 -7.46 -28.11 1.69
N ARG A 558 -7.48 -28.93 0.64
CA ARG A 558 -7.08 -28.63 -0.74
C ARG A 558 -8.06 -27.66 -1.39
N GLU A 559 -7.52 -26.78 -2.21
CA GLU A 559 -8.25 -26.10 -3.28
C GLU A 559 -8.59 -27.12 -4.37
N GLU A 560 -9.87 -27.22 -4.76
CA GLU A 560 -10.27 -27.88 -6.00
C GLU A 560 -10.47 -26.82 -7.09
N GLU A 561 -9.77 -27.05 -8.20
CA GLU A 561 -9.75 -26.25 -9.41
C GLU A 561 -11.07 -26.34 -10.21
N GLY A 562 -11.39 -25.24 -10.91
CA GLY A 562 -11.93 -25.24 -12.28
C GLY A 562 -13.19 -26.08 -12.59
N GLY A 563 -14.36 -25.45 -12.54
CA GLY A 563 -15.58 -25.97 -13.14
C GLY A 563 -16.27 -24.94 -14.03
N VAL A 564 -16.10 -25.05 -15.35
CA VAL A 564 -16.93 -24.38 -16.36
C VAL A 564 -18.38 -24.84 -16.17
N TYR A 565 -19.31 -23.92 -15.90
CA TYR A 565 -20.74 -24.24 -15.86
C TYR A 565 -21.55 -23.45 -16.89
N HIS A 566 -22.12 -24.20 -17.83
CA HIS A 566 -23.03 -23.75 -18.88
C HIS A 566 -24.31 -23.11 -18.32
N ARG A 567 -24.68 -21.99 -18.94
CA ARG A 567 -25.93 -21.25 -18.74
C ARG A 567 -27.15 -22.15 -19.04
N LYS A 568 -27.85 -22.63 -18.01
CA LYS A 568 -29.19 -23.23 -18.16
C LYS A 568 -30.26 -22.15 -18.10
N LEU A 569 -30.78 -21.80 -19.27
CA LEU A 569 -32.07 -21.13 -19.45
C LEU A 569 -33.18 -21.95 -18.78
N ARG A 570 -33.83 -21.38 -17.75
CA ARG A 570 -35.16 -21.80 -17.34
C ARG A 570 -36.17 -20.74 -17.76
N LYS A 571 -36.99 -21.13 -18.73
CA LYS A 571 -38.27 -20.52 -19.10
C LYS A 571 -39.14 -20.39 -17.85
N LEU A 572 -39.62 -19.19 -17.59
CA LEU A 572 -40.92 -18.95 -16.95
C LEU A 572 -41.67 -18.00 -17.87
N GLY A 573 -42.74 -18.53 -18.45
CA GLY A 573 -43.57 -17.83 -19.42
C GLY A 573 -44.49 -16.83 -18.76
N LEU A 574 -44.63 -15.71 -19.49
CA LEU A 574 -45.86 -14.99 -19.80
C LEU A 574 -46.66 -14.43 -18.61
N LEU A 575 -46.65 -13.10 -18.50
CA LEU A 575 -47.87 -12.31 -18.67
C LEU A 575 -47.53 -10.99 -19.38
N THR A 576 -48.25 -10.80 -20.47
CA THR A 576 -48.24 -9.69 -21.43
C THR A 576 -48.92 -8.44 -20.85
N SER A 577 -48.35 -7.26 -21.07
CA SER A 577 -49.13 -6.10 -21.52
C SER A 577 -48.21 -5.11 -22.24
N ALA A 578 -48.69 -4.64 -23.38
CA ALA A 578 -48.01 -3.76 -24.33
C ALA A 578 -48.23 -2.30 -23.96
N CYS A 579 -47.27 -1.44 -24.32
CA CYS A 579 -47.53 -0.17 -24.99
C CYS A 579 -46.23 0.42 -25.58
N SER A 580 -46.22 0.51 -26.91
CA SER A 580 -45.48 1.48 -27.75
C SER A 580 -45.65 2.91 -27.20
N VAL A 581 -44.68 3.82 -27.23
CA VAL A 581 -43.97 4.45 -28.38
C VAL A 581 -42.64 5.01 -27.87
#